data_AF-A0A925HI38-F1
#
_entry.id   AF-A0A925HI38-F1
#
_cell.length_a   1.000
_cell.length_b   1.000
_cell.length_c   1.000
_cell.angle_alpha   90.00
_cell.angle_beta   90.00
_cell.angle_gamma   90.00
#
_symmetry.space_group_name_H-M   'P 1'
#
loop_
_entity.id
_entity.type
_entity.pdbx_description
1 polymer ?
#
loop_
_entity_poly.entity_id
_entity_poly.type
_entity_poly.pdbx_seq_one_letter_code
_entity_poly.pdbx_strand_id
1 'polypeptide(L)'
;MLAPKYLPLVAKQVWRHRTRTALTLSGVAVAMFLFCAVQAMQNAVAAATTARSKETTLIVYRENRFCPFASRLPEHYQQRISEIPGVRSVVPMKIVVNNCRASLDVITFRGVPSDKLTMPGGKGEKFRFSAGSMQEFTKRGDAAIIGGALAKRRGFRVGETFDAAGVTVTVAGIIDSDEAQDQNVAYVHLEFLQRSGGLDQVGIVTQFDVKVDDPTRLREVAGAIDAAFEHDQEPTATRPETEFVARAAKDIIELVGFSRVLGLGCLAAVLALVGTAIVLSVQDRIKEHAILQTLGYGRGLIARLIVMEGLLLGIAGGGLGTLIAVAAIEWRGLSMSVEGLSMNVTASPSLVIVGLAGSAVLGIVAGLVPAWQASRRQIAACFRAV
;
A
#
# COMPACT_ATOMS: atom_id res chain seq x y z
N MET A 1 -27.06 -10.85 23.59
CA MET A 1 -27.53 -10.50 22.23
C MET A 1 -28.97 -10.00 22.30
N LEU A 2 -29.33 -9.01 21.48
CA LEU A 2 -30.69 -8.45 21.37
C LEU A 2 -31.54 -9.42 20.52
N ALA A 3 -32.79 -9.68 20.90
CA ALA A 3 -33.64 -10.55 20.09
C ALA A 3 -33.95 -9.91 18.73
N PRO A 4 -33.97 -10.67 17.62
CA PRO A 4 -34.12 -10.13 16.26
C PRO A 4 -35.39 -9.29 16.06
N LYS A 5 -36.44 -9.55 16.86
CA LYS A 5 -37.69 -8.77 16.87
C LYS A 5 -37.52 -7.27 17.17
N TYR A 6 -36.40 -6.86 17.77
CA TYR A 6 -36.14 -5.47 18.13
C TYR A 6 -35.28 -4.71 17.10
N LEU A 7 -34.66 -5.38 16.13
CA LEU A 7 -33.88 -4.75 15.04
C LEU A 7 -34.69 -3.74 14.21
N PRO A 8 -35.96 -4.02 13.84
CA PRO A 8 -36.77 -3.05 13.08
C PRO A 8 -36.99 -1.74 13.83
N LEU A 9 -37.04 -1.78 15.16
CA LEU A 9 -37.21 -0.58 15.99
C LEU A 9 -35.96 0.31 15.92
N VAL A 10 -34.77 -0.27 15.98
CA VAL A 10 -33.51 0.48 15.88
C VAL A 10 -33.36 1.08 14.47
N ALA A 11 -33.68 0.32 13.42
CA ALA A 11 -33.64 0.82 12.05
C ALA A 11 -34.64 1.98 11.82
N LYS A 12 -35.87 1.84 12.31
CA LYS A 12 -36.90 2.89 12.22
C LYS A 12 -36.51 4.15 13.01
N GLN A 13 -35.83 3.97 14.15
CA GLN A 13 -35.29 5.04 14.97
C GLN A 13 -34.21 5.85 14.23
N VAL A 14 -33.25 5.16 13.61
CA VAL A 14 -32.20 5.78 12.80
C VAL A 14 -32.78 6.54 11.62
N TRP A 15 -33.85 6.02 10.98
CA TRP A 15 -34.47 6.66 9.82
C TRP A 15 -35.32 7.90 10.15
N ARG A 16 -35.79 8.05 11.40
CA ARG A 16 -36.69 9.14 11.80
C ARG A 16 -36.02 10.52 11.71
N HIS A 17 -34.70 10.60 11.94
CA HIS A 17 -33.92 11.84 11.84
C HIS A 17 -32.91 11.76 10.69
N ARG A 18 -33.41 11.76 9.45
CA ARG A 18 -32.63 11.53 8.22
C ARG A 18 -31.39 12.43 8.08
N THR A 19 -31.51 13.72 8.40
CA THR A 19 -30.40 14.67 8.28
C THR A 19 -29.26 14.38 9.25
N ARG A 20 -29.59 14.16 10.54
CA ARG A 20 -28.62 13.80 11.58
C ARG A 20 -27.94 12.47 11.24
N THR A 21 -28.73 11.47 10.85
CA THR A 21 -28.21 10.16 10.45
C THR A 21 -27.32 10.26 9.22
N ALA A 22 -27.67 11.08 8.23
CA ALA A 22 -26.82 11.29 7.06
C ALA A 22 -25.49 11.96 7.42
N LEU A 23 -25.50 12.98 8.28
CA LEU A 23 -24.30 13.66 8.77
C LEU A 23 -23.40 12.74 9.61
N THR A 24 -23.99 11.87 10.44
CA THR A 24 -23.20 10.91 11.21
C THR A 24 -22.62 9.82 10.33
N LEU A 25 -23.40 9.30 9.39
CA LEU A 25 -22.92 8.30 8.43
C LEU A 25 -21.81 8.85 7.54
N SER A 26 -21.92 10.09 7.04
CA SER A 26 -20.88 10.71 6.22
C SER A 26 -19.61 10.98 7.04
N GLY A 27 -19.73 11.48 8.27
CA GLY A 27 -18.60 11.68 9.17
C GLY A 27 -17.85 10.37 9.47
N VAL A 28 -18.59 9.30 9.80
CA VAL A 28 -18.02 7.96 10.00
C VAL A 28 -17.38 7.44 8.71
N ALA A 29 -18.04 7.60 7.57
CA ALA A 29 -17.53 7.14 6.28
C ALA A 29 -16.23 7.84 5.89
N VAL A 30 -16.12 9.16 6.07
CA VAL A 30 -14.90 9.93 5.77
C VAL A 30 -13.74 9.49 6.67
N ALA A 31 -13.96 9.34 7.98
CA ALA A 31 -12.88 8.91 8.87
C ALA A 31 -12.45 7.46 8.61
N MET A 32 -13.41 6.57 8.35
CA MET A 32 -13.10 5.18 8.02
C MET A 32 -12.41 5.06 6.65
N PHE A 33 -12.78 5.90 5.69
CA PHE A 33 -12.05 6.03 4.42
C PHE A 33 -10.58 6.42 4.66
N LEU A 34 -10.34 7.47 5.44
CA LEU A 34 -8.99 7.93 5.76
C LEU A 34 -8.20 6.87 6.54
N PHE A 35 -8.81 6.25 7.53
CA PHE A 35 -8.20 5.18 8.32
C PHE A 35 -7.81 3.99 7.44
N CYS A 36 -8.71 3.51 6.58
CA CYS A 36 -8.43 2.42 5.66
C CYS A 36 -7.37 2.81 4.61
N ALA A 37 -7.38 4.03 4.10
CA ALA A 37 -6.34 4.50 3.17
C ALA A 37 -4.94 4.51 3.83
N VAL A 38 -4.84 5.02 5.06
CA VAL A 38 -3.60 4.99 5.85
C VAL A 38 -3.14 3.56 6.13
N GLN A 39 -4.06 2.67 6.52
CA GLN A 39 -3.73 1.27 6.79
C GLN A 39 -3.27 0.54 5.52
N ALA A 40 -3.89 0.79 4.37
CA ALA A 40 -3.45 0.23 3.09
C ALA A 40 -2.03 0.68 2.73
N MET A 41 -1.72 1.96 2.96
CA MET A 41 -0.39 2.52 2.78
C MET A 41 0.65 1.84 3.68
N GLN A 42 0.31 1.65 4.97
CA GLN A 42 1.16 0.92 5.93
C GLN A 42 1.42 -0.52 5.51
N ASN A 43 0.38 -1.22 5.06
CA ASN A 43 0.50 -2.59 4.60
C ASN A 43 1.38 -2.70 3.35
N ALA A 44 1.27 -1.76 2.41
CA ALA A 44 2.11 -1.70 1.22
C ALA A 44 3.58 -1.50 1.57
N VAL A 45 3.86 -0.61 2.53
CA VAL A 45 5.21 -0.36 3.02
C VAL A 45 5.79 -1.59 3.71
N ALA A 46 5.05 -2.15 4.67
CA ALA A 46 5.46 -3.36 5.39
C ALA A 46 5.68 -4.55 4.45
N ALA A 47 4.83 -4.72 3.43
CA ALA A 47 4.97 -5.81 2.45
C ALA A 47 6.24 -5.70 1.60
N ALA A 48 6.75 -4.50 1.35
CA ALA A 48 7.97 -4.31 0.57
C ALA A 48 9.25 -4.35 1.42
N THR A 49 9.18 -4.03 2.71
CA THR A 49 10.36 -3.95 3.60
C THR A 49 10.58 -5.21 4.44
N THR A 50 9.61 -6.13 4.49
CA THR A 50 9.75 -7.35 5.30
C THR A 50 10.57 -8.39 4.56
N ALA A 51 11.78 -8.66 5.06
CA ALA A 51 12.64 -9.77 4.62
C ALA A 51 11.87 -11.09 4.63
N ARG A 52 11.79 -11.76 3.48
CA ARG A 52 11.23 -13.11 3.38
C ARG A 52 12.35 -14.10 3.63
N SER A 53 12.09 -15.19 4.32
CA SER A 53 13.10 -16.24 4.63
C SER A 53 13.75 -16.91 3.41
N LYS A 54 13.31 -16.57 2.19
CA LYS A 54 13.86 -17.05 0.91
C LYS A 54 14.56 -15.94 0.11
N GLU A 55 14.80 -14.78 0.71
CA GLU A 55 15.52 -13.70 0.06
C GLU A 55 16.97 -14.11 -0.19
N THR A 56 17.39 -14.03 -1.45
CA THR A 56 18.76 -14.37 -1.87
C THR A 56 19.40 -13.29 -2.74
N THR A 57 18.76 -12.12 -2.85
CA THR A 57 19.22 -11.03 -3.72
C THR A 57 19.98 -9.98 -2.91
N LEU A 58 21.18 -9.63 -3.37
CA LEU A 58 21.93 -8.45 -2.97
C LEU A 58 21.83 -7.39 -4.06
N ILE A 59 21.74 -6.14 -3.65
CA ILE A 59 21.81 -4.97 -4.53
C ILE A 59 23.17 -4.31 -4.31
N VAL A 60 23.98 -4.30 -5.37
CA VAL A 60 25.29 -3.64 -5.41
C VAL A 60 25.15 -2.32 -6.15
N TYR A 61 25.50 -1.22 -5.51
CA TYR A 61 25.48 0.11 -6.12
C TYR A 61 26.69 0.92 -5.66
N ARG A 62 26.95 2.08 -6.27
CA ARG A 62 28.10 2.90 -5.91
C ARG A 62 27.95 3.54 -4.54
N GLU A 63 28.99 3.44 -3.73
CA GLU A 63 29.06 4.04 -2.40
C GLU A 63 28.85 5.56 -2.43
N ASN A 64 28.40 6.13 -1.29
CA ASN A 64 28.25 7.57 -1.10
C ASN A 64 27.38 8.27 -2.17
N ARG A 65 26.27 7.62 -2.54
CA ARG A 65 25.23 8.20 -3.40
C ARG A 65 23.97 8.47 -2.60
N PHE A 66 23.53 9.73 -2.61
CA PHE A 66 22.28 10.16 -1.98
C PHE A 66 21.08 9.47 -2.63
N CYS A 67 21.06 9.43 -3.97
CA CYS A 67 20.08 8.66 -4.72
C CYS A 67 20.78 7.43 -5.33
N PRO A 68 20.37 6.19 -5.00
CA PRO A 68 20.95 4.98 -5.58
C PRO A 68 20.91 4.96 -7.12
N PHE A 69 19.94 5.66 -7.72
CA PHE A 69 19.75 5.72 -9.18
C PHE A 69 20.75 6.63 -9.89
N ALA A 70 21.41 7.52 -9.15
CA ALA A 70 22.56 8.28 -9.64
C ALA A 70 23.87 7.48 -9.56
N SER A 71 23.82 6.24 -9.09
CA SER A 71 24.95 5.31 -9.14
C SER A 71 25.40 5.11 -10.59
N ARG A 72 26.72 5.07 -10.75
CA ARG A 72 27.40 4.81 -12.01
C ARG A 72 28.51 3.83 -11.68
N LEU A 73 28.30 2.58 -12.05
CA LEU A 73 29.26 1.51 -11.94
C LEU A 73 29.65 1.02 -13.33
N PRO A 74 30.94 0.73 -13.58
CA PRO A 74 31.35 0.10 -14.83
C PRO A 74 30.75 -1.31 -14.96
N GLU A 75 30.18 -1.63 -16.12
CA GLU A 75 29.53 -2.93 -16.38
C GLU A 75 30.48 -4.12 -16.22
N HIS A 76 31.78 -3.93 -16.52
CA HIS A 76 32.80 -4.98 -16.39
C HIS A 76 33.00 -5.47 -14.94
N TYR A 77 32.52 -4.73 -13.92
CA TYR A 77 32.54 -5.21 -12.53
C TYR A 77 31.74 -6.50 -12.37
N GLN A 78 30.77 -6.78 -13.25
CA GLN A 78 30.00 -8.02 -13.27
C GLN A 78 30.89 -9.27 -13.18
N GLN A 79 31.98 -9.30 -13.94
CA GLN A 79 32.86 -10.47 -14.00
C GLN A 79 33.52 -10.72 -12.65
N ARG A 80 34.11 -9.68 -12.05
CA ARG A 80 34.74 -9.75 -10.73
C ARG A 80 33.74 -10.11 -9.63
N ILE A 81 32.53 -9.55 -9.67
CA ILE A 81 31.47 -9.90 -8.71
C ILE A 81 31.09 -11.38 -8.84
N SER A 82 31.03 -11.92 -10.07
CA SER A 82 30.66 -13.32 -10.30
C SER A 82 31.71 -14.34 -9.82
N GLU A 83 32.96 -13.91 -9.62
CA GLU A 83 34.05 -14.75 -9.11
C GLU A 83 34.04 -14.87 -7.57
N ILE A 84 33.25 -14.05 -6.87
CA ILE A 84 33.17 -14.05 -5.40
C ILE A 84 32.45 -15.32 -4.90
N PRO A 85 33.04 -16.08 -3.95
CA PRO A 85 32.43 -17.30 -3.44
C PRO A 85 31.03 -17.07 -2.85
N GLY A 86 30.06 -17.89 -3.28
CA GLY A 86 28.66 -17.81 -2.87
C GLY A 86 27.78 -16.97 -3.79
N VAL A 87 28.35 -16.29 -4.79
CA VAL A 87 27.60 -15.62 -5.86
C VAL A 87 27.17 -16.64 -6.91
N ARG A 88 25.86 -16.76 -7.13
CA ARG A 88 25.25 -17.64 -8.13
C ARG A 88 25.10 -16.98 -9.49
N SER A 89 24.68 -15.71 -9.50
CA SER A 89 24.47 -14.96 -10.74
C SER A 89 24.52 -13.47 -10.49
N VAL A 90 25.03 -12.72 -11.46
CA VAL A 90 25.08 -11.26 -11.43
C VAL A 90 24.32 -10.72 -12.65
N VAL A 91 23.39 -9.79 -12.41
CA VAL A 91 22.61 -9.15 -13.46
C VAL A 91 22.89 -7.64 -13.42
N PRO A 92 23.59 -7.09 -14.43
CA PRO A 92 23.74 -5.64 -14.55
C PRO A 92 22.40 -4.99 -14.85
N MET A 93 22.13 -3.84 -14.23
CA MET A 93 20.91 -3.09 -14.45
C MET A 93 21.16 -1.61 -14.56
N LYS A 94 20.66 -1.01 -15.64
CA LYS A 94 20.53 0.43 -15.77
C LYS A 94 19.14 0.84 -15.35
N ILE A 95 19.02 1.87 -14.52
CA ILE A 95 17.72 2.35 -14.08
C ILE A 95 17.61 3.84 -14.37
N VAL A 96 16.52 4.22 -15.03
CA VAL A 96 16.18 5.61 -15.35
C VAL A 96 14.79 5.90 -14.80
N VAL A 97 14.66 7.02 -14.10
CA VAL A 97 13.40 7.47 -13.51
C VAL A 97 13.13 8.91 -13.93
N ASN A 98 11.85 9.26 -14.10
CA ASN A 98 11.45 10.65 -14.35
C ASN A 98 11.55 11.52 -13.08
N ASN A 99 11.53 10.93 -11.89
CA ASN A 99 11.66 11.63 -10.62
C ASN A 99 12.27 10.70 -9.56
N CYS A 100 13.26 11.20 -8.81
CA CYS A 100 13.89 10.46 -7.71
C CYS A 100 13.21 10.68 -6.35
N ARG A 101 12.33 11.68 -6.21
CA ARG A 101 11.59 11.95 -4.96
C ARG A 101 10.30 11.16 -4.87
N ALA A 102 9.66 11.21 -3.70
CA ALA A 102 8.32 10.68 -3.47
C ALA A 102 7.34 11.25 -4.49
N SER A 103 6.80 10.38 -5.34
CA SER A 103 5.81 10.74 -6.34
C SER A 103 4.84 9.59 -6.57
N LEU A 104 3.58 9.96 -6.83
CA LEU A 104 2.51 9.04 -7.18
C LEU A 104 2.57 8.62 -8.66
N ASP A 105 3.41 9.30 -9.45
CA ASP A 105 3.43 9.15 -10.91
C ASP A 105 4.87 9.05 -11.45
N VAL A 106 5.60 8.06 -10.95
CA VAL A 106 6.94 7.70 -11.44
C VAL A 106 6.84 6.60 -12.48
N ILE A 107 7.55 6.78 -13.60
CA ILE A 107 7.83 5.71 -14.56
C ILE A 107 9.30 5.34 -14.38
N THR A 108 9.54 4.09 -14.01
CA THR A 108 10.88 3.54 -13.83
C THR A 108 11.19 2.61 -14.99
N PHE A 109 12.21 2.95 -15.77
CA PHE A 109 12.78 2.06 -16.78
C PHE A 109 13.89 1.24 -16.16
N ARG A 110 13.85 -0.08 -16.38
CA ARG A 110 14.88 -1.03 -15.97
C ARG A 110 15.48 -1.67 -17.22
N GLY A 111 16.67 -1.22 -17.59
CA GLY A 111 17.48 -1.78 -18.65
C GLY A 111 18.19 -3.02 -18.15
N VAL A 112 17.89 -4.18 -18.74
CA VAL A 112 18.47 -5.47 -18.36
C VAL A 112 18.92 -6.20 -19.64
N PRO A 113 20.03 -6.94 -19.62
CA PRO A 113 20.41 -7.78 -20.76
C PRO A 113 19.31 -8.80 -21.09
N SER A 114 19.03 -8.98 -22.37
CA SER A 114 17.95 -9.85 -22.86
C SER A 114 18.18 -11.33 -22.51
N ASP A 115 19.43 -11.78 -22.49
CA ASP A 115 19.84 -13.12 -22.06
C ASP A 115 19.52 -13.34 -20.56
N LYS A 116 19.77 -12.35 -19.69
CA LYS A 116 19.47 -12.44 -18.25
C LYS A 116 17.98 -12.42 -17.92
N LEU A 117 17.17 -11.85 -18.80
CA LEU A 117 15.72 -11.91 -18.73
C LEU A 117 15.17 -13.26 -19.19
N THR A 118 15.75 -13.85 -20.24
CA THR A 118 15.21 -15.03 -20.93
C THR A 118 15.81 -16.37 -20.47
N MET A 119 16.96 -16.36 -19.81
CA MET A 119 17.61 -17.58 -19.31
C MET A 119 16.74 -18.31 -18.27
N PRO A 120 16.81 -19.66 -18.20
CA PRO A 120 16.23 -20.43 -17.10
C PRO A 120 16.80 -19.96 -15.75
N GLY A 121 15.93 -19.67 -14.77
CA GLY A 121 16.30 -19.04 -13.50
C GLY A 121 16.50 -17.51 -13.57
N GLY A 122 16.34 -16.91 -14.75
CA GLY A 122 16.42 -15.48 -15.01
C GLY A 122 15.22 -14.71 -14.44
N LYS A 123 15.30 -13.37 -14.45
CA LYS A 123 14.25 -12.52 -13.86
C LYS A 123 12.90 -12.69 -14.58
N GLY A 124 12.93 -12.96 -15.89
CA GLY A 124 11.75 -13.08 -16.73
C GLY A 124 11.00 -14.41 -16.63
N GLU A 125 11.55 -15.44 -16.00
CA GLU A 125 10.86 -16.73 -15.82
C GLU A 125 9.58 -16.58 -14.97
N LYS A 126 9.58 -15.62 -14.04
CA LYS A 126 8.43 -15.33 -13.17
C LYS A 126 7.35 -14.48 -13.84
N PHE A 127 7.62 -13.95 -15.03
CA PHE A 127 6.72 -13.00 -15.68
C PHE A 127 5.59 -13.73 -16.39
N ARG A 128 4.36 -13.48 -15.94
CA ARG A 128 3.15 -13.98 -16.60
C ARG A 128 2.63 -12.92 -17.56
N PHE A 129 2.74 -13.15 -18.86
CA PHE A 129 2.24 -12.20 -19.85
C PHE A 129 0.71 -12.20 -19.86
N SER A 130 0.10 -11.04 -19.58
CA SER A 130 -1.33 -10.82 -19.77
C SER A 130 -1.65 -10.38 -21.20
N ALA A 131 -0.69 -9.73 -21.87
CA ALA A 131 -0.76 -9.36 -23.28
C ALA A 131 0.65 -9.29 -23.89
N GLY A 132 0.75 -9.54 -25.21
CA GLY A 132 2.03 -9.54 -25.93
C GLY A 132 2.88 -10.78 -25.65
N SER A 133 4.18 -10.71 -25.90
CA SER A 133 5.08 -11.86 -25.67
C SER A 133 6.54 -11.45 -25.48
N MET A 134 7.31 -12.34 -24.86
CA MET A 134 8.77 -12.19 -24.79
C MET A 134 9.42 -12.19 -26.18
N GLN A 135 8.82 -12.85 -27.17
CA GLN A 135 9.36 -12.86 -28.54
C GLN A 135 9.29 -11.49 -29.20
N GLU A 136 8.18 -10.75 -29.02
CA GLU A 136 8.05 -9.37 -29.52
C GLU A 136 9.05 -8.44 -28.84
N PHE A 137 9.34 -8.67 -27.55
CA PHE A 137 10.36 -7.92 -26.82
C PHE A 137 11.76 -8.13 -27.41
N THR A 138 12.15 -9.37 -27.72
CA THR A 138 13.47 -9.67 -28.27
C THR A 138 13.65 -9.21 -29.72
N LYS A 139 12.57 -9.13 -30.51
CA LYS A 139 12.64 -8.70 -31.92
C LYS A 139 13.01 -7.22 -32.11
N ARG A 140 12.68 -6.36 -31.14
CA ARG A 140 12.82 -4.91 -31.24
C ARG A 140 13.81 -4.38 -30.22
N GLY A 141 14.73 -3.51 -30.64
CA GLY A 141 15.68 -2.87 -29.73
C GLY A 141 15.04 -1.83 -28.79
N ASP A 142 13.94 -1.21 -29.22
CA ASP A 142 13.17 -0.18 -28.49
C ASP A 142 11.95 -0.75 -27.74
N ALA A 143 11.86 -2.08 -27.62
CA ALA A 143 10.74 -2.72 -26.95
C ALA A 143 10.80 -2.57 -25.42
N ALA A 144 9.61 -2.42 -24.83
CA ALA A 144 9.40 -2.45 -23.39
C ALA A 144 8.40 -3.54 -22.98
N ILE A 145 8.73 -4.28 -21.93
CA ILE A 145 7.80 -5.10 -21.17
C ILE A 145 7.32 -4.28 -19.97
N ILE A 146 6.01 -4.11 -19.82
CA ILE A 146 5.42 -3.23 -18.79
C ILE A 146 4.76 -4.06 -17.70
N GLY A 147 5.00 -3.71 -16.44
CA GLY A 147 4.26 -4.28 -15.32
C GLY A 147 2.77 -3.92 -15.35
N GLY A 148 1.91 -4.86 -14.94
CA GLY A 148 0.46 -4.73 -15.06
C GLY A 148 -0.13 -3.53 -14.32
N ALA A 149 0.45 -3.17 -13.15
CA ALA A 149 0.01 -1.97 -12.43
C ALA A 149 0.38 -0.68 -13.16
N LEU A 150 1.58 -0.59 -13.77
CA LEU A 150 1.97 0.57 -14.59
C LEU A 150 1.06 0.69 -15.83
N ALA A 151 0.80 -0.44 -16.50
CA ALA A 151 -0.09 -0.48 -17.66
C ALA A 151 -1.52 -0.04 -17.31
N LYS A 152 -2.09 -0.52 -16.19
CA LYS A 152 -3.44 -0.13 -15.74
C LYS A 152 -3.51 1.35 -15.34
N ARG A 153 -2.48 1.87 -14.66
CA ARG A 153 -2.42 3.27 -14.20
C ARG A 153 -2.35 4.26 -15.35
N ARG A 154 -1.56 3.95 -16.38
CA ARG A 154 -1.35 4.83 -17.55
C ARG A 154 -2.21 4.48 -18.76
N GLY A 155 -2.90 3.34 -18.74
CA GLY A 155 -3.76 2.87 -19.83
C GLY A 155 -3.00 2.29 -21.02
N PHE A 156 -1.73 1.90 -20.84
CA PHE A 156 -0.88 1.41 -21.92
C PHE A 156 -1.38 0.10 -22.51
N ARG A 157 -1.26 -0.02 -23.84
CA ARG A 157 -1.60 -1.24 -24.59
C ARG A 157 -0.40 -1.74 -25.38
N VAL A 158 -0.38 -3.04 -25.66
CA VAL A 158 0.64 -3.65 -26.52
C VAL A 158 0.56 -3.01 -27.92
N GLY A 159 1.72 -2.65 -28.47
CA GLY A 159 1.89 -1.95 -29.74
C GLY A 159 1.90 -0.42 -29.63
N GLU A 160 1.51 0.15 -28.49
CA GLU A 160 1.58 1.59 -28.25
C GLU A 160 3.03 2.05 -28.07
N THR A 161 3.33 3.29 -28.44
CA THR A 161 4.64 3.91 -28.18
C THR A 161 4.43 5.10 -27.25
N PHE A 162 5.28 5.23 -26.25
CA PHE A 162 5.24 6.35 -25.32
C PHE A 162 6.65 6.85 -25.01
N ASP A 163 6.76 8.13 -24.67
CA ASP A 163 7.98 8.75 -24.15
C ASP A 163 7.81 9.08 -22.67
N ALA A 164 8.82 8.75 -21.88
CA ALA A 164 8.95 9.21 -20.51
C ALA A 164 10.43 9.37 -20.15
N ALA A 165 10.76 10.42 -19.39
CA ALA A 165 12.14 10.71 -18.99
C ALA A 165 13.15 10.81 -20.16
N GLY A 166 12.68 11.17 -21.37
CA GLY A 166 13.51 11.19 -22.58
C GLY A 166 13.86 9.80 -23.13
N VAL A 167 13.08 8.79 -22.74
CA VAL A 167 13.19 7.40 -23.22
C VAL A 167 11.88 7.04 -23.93
N THR A 168 11.96 6.91 -25.25
CA THR A 168 10.83 6.50 -26.11
C THR A 168 10.85 5.00 -26.33
N VAL A 169 9.80 4.29 -25.95
CA VAL A 169 9.71 2.83 -26.10
C VAL A 169 8.38 2.40 -26.71
N THR A 170 8.39 1.24 -27.36
CA THR A 170 7.18 0.56 -27.83
C THR A 170 6.82 -0.60 -26.90
N VAL A 171 5.56 -0.68 -26.48
CA VAL A 171 5.06 -1.74 -25.60
C VAL A 171 5.00 -3.07 -26.33
N ALA A 172 5.89 -3.99 -25.99
CA ALA A 172 5.93 -5.34 -26.57
C ALA A 172 5.14 -6.38 -25.76
N GLY A 173 4.92 -6.10 -24.48
CA GLY A 173 4.13 -6.97 -23.60
C GLY A 173 3.77 -6.33 -22.28
N ILE A 174 2.73 -6.86 -21.66
CA ILE A 174 2.28 -6.50 -20.32
C ILE A 174 2.37 -7.75 -19.45
N ILE A 175 3.00 -7.64 -18.29
CA ILE A 175 3.26 -8.76 -17.39
C ILE A 175 2.59 -8.59 -16.03
N ASP A 176 2.24 -9.70 -15.42
CA ASP A 176 1.90 -9.82 -14.01
C ASP A 176 3.04 -10.59 -13.30
N SER A 177 3.42 -10.13 -12.12
CA SER A 177 4.48 -10.69 -11.27
C SER A 177 4.03 -10.73 -9.81
N ASP A 178 4.47 -11.75 -9.07
CA ASP A 178 4.22 -11.85 -7.63
C ASP A 178 5.10 -10.86 -6.82
N GLU A 179 6.14 -10.31 -7.46
CA GLU A 179 6.98 -9.26 -6.92
C GLU A 179 6.43 -7.86 -7.23
N ALA A 180 6.04 -7.11 -6.19
CA ALA A 180 5.44 -5.79 -6.34
C ALA A 180 6.30 -4.77 -7.12
N GLN A 181 7.62 -4.91 -7.03
CA GLN A 181 8.57 -4.06 -7.75
C GLN A 181 8.58 -4.27 -9.27
N ASP A 182 8.07 -5.39 -9.77
CA ASP A 182 8.02 -5.68 -11.22
C ASP A 182 6.71 -5.22 -11.85
N GLN A 183 5.71 -4.93 -11.01
CA GLN A 183 4.37 -4.52 -11.44
C GLN A 183 4.28 -3.06 -11.89
N ASN A 184 5.22 -2.20 -11.48
CA ASN A 184 5.18 -0.75 -11.74
C ASN A 184 6.42 -0.22 -12.48
N VAL A 185 7.07 -1.08 -13.26
CA VAL A 185 8.29 -0.76 -14.02
C VAL A 185 8.12 -1.09 -15.49
N ALA A 186 8.95 -0.48 -16.33
CA ALA A 186 9.12 -0.83 -17.73
C ALA A 186 10.49 -1.48 -17.93
N TYR A 187 10.51 -2.77 -18.21
CA TYR A 187 11.72 -3.50 -18.58
C TYR A 187 12.07 -3.23 -20.04
N VAL A 188 13.31 -2.82 -20.29
CA VAL A 188 13.84 -2.51 -21.63
C VAL A 188 15.19 -3.19 -21.81
N HIS A 189 15.69 -3.22 -23.03
CA HIS A 189 17.06 -3.71 -23.29
C HIS A 189 18.09 -2.81 -22.61
N LEU A 190 19.11 -3.40 -21.97
CA LEU A 190 20.17 -2.65 -21.29
C LEU A 190 20.89 -1.69 -22.25
N GLU A 191 21.32 -2.19 -23.40
CA GLU A 191 22.05 -1.41 -24.41
C GLU A 191 21.23 -0.23 -24.93
N PHE A 192 19.92 -0.42 -25.10
CA PHE A 192 18.99 0.65 -25.48
C PHE A 192 18.96 1.76 -24.41
N LEU A 193 18.84 1.39 -23.13
CA LEU A 193 18.76 2.36 -22.04
C LEU A 193 20.12 3.05 -21.75
N GLN A 194 21.24 2.40 -22.04
CA GLN A 194 22.57 3.00 -21.93
C GLN A 194 22.83 4.07 -23.01
N ARG A 195 22.20 3.94 -24.17
CA ARG A 195 22.30 4.88 -25.30
C ARG A 195 21.21 5.96 -25.29
N SER A 196 20.16 5.80 -24.50
CA SER A 196 19.07 6.76 -24.40
C SER A 196 19.39 7.92 -23.44
N GLY A 197 18.64 9.02 -23.53
CA GLY A 197 18.81 10.18 -22.63
C GLY A 197 19.95 11.14 -23.00
N GLY A 198 20.52 11.05 -24.21
CA GLY A 198 21.44 12.06 -24.77
C GLY A 198 22.87 12.05 -24.20
N LEU A 199 23.18 11.16 -23.27
CA LEU A 199 24.51 10.92 -22.74
C LEU A 199 24.87 9.47 -23.09
N ASP A 200 25.85 9.26 -23.96
CA ASP A 200 26.33 7.92 -24.31
C ASP A 200 26.99 7.29 -23.06
N GLN A 201 26.25 6.43 -22.38
CA GLN A 201 26.63 5.79 -21.12
C GLN A 201 26.80 4.28 -21.30
N VAL A 202 27.19 3.86 -22.51
CA VAL A 202 27.54 2.47 -22.81
C VAL A 202 28.60 1.97 -21.82
N GLY A 203 28.37 0.78 -21.27
CA GLY A 203 29.25 0.18 -20.26
C GLY A 203 29.11 0.78 -18.85
N ILE A 204 28.10 1.65 -18.60
CA ILE A 204 27.80 2.16 -17.26
C ILE A 204 26.42 1.68 -16.82
N VAL A 205 26.36 1.01 -15.67
CA VAL A 205 25.14 0.51 -15.05
C VAL A 205 24.84 1.27 -13.77
N THR A 206 23.60 1.21 -13.32
CA THR A 206 23.18 1.83 -12.06
C THR A 206 23.49 0.90 -10.89
N GLN A 207 23.17 -0.39 -11.04
CA GLN A 207 23.36 -1.39 -10.00
C GLN A 207 23.62 -2.78 -10.60
N PHE A 208 24.02 -3.71 -9.74
CA PHE A 208 23.98 -5.14 -10.03
C PHE A 208 23.02 -5.84 -9.06
N ASP A 209 22.10 -6.63 -9.61
CA ASP A 209 21.29 -7.59 -8.85
C ASP A 209 22.10 -8.89 -8.76
N VAL A 210 22.55 -9.23 -7.55
CA VAL A 210 23.40 -10.40 -7.30
C VAL A 210 22.59 -11.46 -6.55
N LYS A 211 22.46 -12.66 -7.11
CA LYS A 211 21.86 -13.80 -6.40
C LYS A 211 22.93 -14.58 -5.67
N VAL A 212 22.64 -14.91 -4.41
CA VAL A 212 23.48 -15.72 -3.53
C VAL A 212 22.89 -17.12 -3.38
N ASP A 213 23.72 -18.14 -3.21
CA ASP A 213 23.26 -19.53 -3.07
C ASP A 213 22.53 -19.80 -1.75
N ASP A 214 23.00 -19.18 -0.67
CA ASP A 214 22.48 -19.35 0.68
C ASP A 214 22.00 -18.00 1.28
N PRO A 215 20.72 -17.87 1.67
CA PRO A 215 20.19 -16.65 2.29
C PRO A 215 20.92 -16.26 3.59
N THR A 216 21.51 -17.21 4.33
CA THR A 216 22.23 -16.93 5.58
C THR A 216 23.57 -16.23 5.35
N ARG A 217 24.14 -16.36 4.15
CA ARG A 217 25.44 -15.79 3.77
C ARG A 217 25.34 -14.42 3.09
N LEU A 218 24.14 -13.84 2.97
CA LEU A 218 23.94 -12.56 2.30
C LEU A 218 24.87 -11.45 2.81
N ARG A 219 25.00 -11.30 4.14
CA ARG A 219 25.84 -10.25 4.73
C ARG A 219 27.34 -10.52 4.57
N GLU A 220 27.73 -11.79 4.60
CA GLU A 220 29.11 -12.21 4.36
C GLU A 220 29.53 -11.89 2.92
N VAL A 221 28.71 -12.29 1.94
CA VAL A 221 28.95 -12.03 0.52
C VAL A 221 28.89 -10.53 0.21
N ALA A 222 27.97 -9.78 0.82
CA ALA A 222 27.92 -8.33 0.68
C ALA A 222 29.22 -7.66 1.14
N GLY A 223 29.74 -8.04 2.31
CA GLY A 223 31.02 -7.53 2.81
C GLY A 223 32.21 -7.92 1.94
N ALA A 224 32.20 -9.14 1.36
CA ALA A 224 33.22 -9.58 0.43
C ALA A 224 33.21 -8.79 -0.88
N ILE A 225 32.03 -8.45 -1.41
CA ILE A 225 31.88 -7.57 -2.58
C ILE A 225 32.44 -6.19 -2.25
N ASP A 226 32.01 -5.57 -1.16
CA ASP A 226 32.45 -4.21 -0.83
C ASP A 226 33.96 -4.13 -0.57
N ALA A 227 34.55 -5.12 0.11
CA ALA A 227 35.99 -5.21 0.29
C ALA A 227 36.77 -5.36 -1.03
N ALA A 228 36.20 -6.05 -2.02
CA ALA A 228 36.84 -6.27 -3.32
C ALA A 228 36.92 -5.00 -4.18
N PHE A 229 36.05 -4.00 -3.93
CA PHE A 229 35.97 -2.75 -4.68
C PHE A 229 36.31 -1.50 -3.85
N GLU A 230 36.64 -1.65 -2.56
CA GLU A 230 36.93 -0.54 -1.63
C GLU A 230 37.97 0.45 -2.16
N HIS A 231 38.97 -0.05 -2.90
CA HIS A 231 40.09 0.74 -3.42
C HIS A 231 39.97 1.10 -4.92
N ASP A 232 38.86 0.74 -5.57
CA ASP A 232 38.63 1.06 -6.98
C ASP A 232 38.08 2.50 -7.15
N GLN A 233 38.04 2.97 -8.40
CA GLN A 233 37.53 4.31 -8.72
C GLN A 233 36.05 4.51 -8.33
N GLU A 234 35.27 3.44 -8.41
CA GLU A 234 33.87 3.41 -8.02
C GLU A 234 33.62 2.37 -6.92
N PRO A 235 33.91 2.69 -5.64
CA PRO A 235 33.67 1.77 -4.55
C PRO A 235 32.19 1.39 -4.46
N THR A 236 31.93 0.15 -4.06
CA THR A 236 30.57 -0.39 -3.96
C THR A 236 30.04 -0.31 -2.55
N ALA A 237 28.71 -0.26 -2.44
CA ALA A 237 27.98 -0.53 -1.23
C ALA A 237 26.94 -1.61 -1.56
N THR A 238 27.05 -2.73 -0.86
CA THR A 238 26.24 -3.92 -1.13
C THR A 238 25.36 -4.21 0.07
N ARG A 239 24.12 -4.60 -0.20
CA ARG A 239 23.17 -4.95 0.86
C ARG A 239 22.04 -5.84 0.37
N PRO A 240 21.37 -6.56 1.29
CA PRO A 240 20.13 -7.25 0.98
C PRO A 240 19.10 -6.32 0.34
N GLU A 241 18.35 -6.86 -0.60
CA GLU A 241 17.32 -6.14 -1.35
C GLU A 241 16.26 -5.51 -0.43
N THR A 242 15.82 -6.20 0.61
CA THR A 242 14.83 -5.65 1.56
C THR A 242 15.40 -4.56 2.44
N GLU A 243 16.67 -4.65 2.85
CA GLU A 243 17.36 -3.56 3.55
C GLU A 243 17.54 -2.34 2.63
N PHE A 244 17.82 -2.56 1.34
CA PHE A 244 17.87 -1.50 0.33
C PHE A 244 16.52 -0.80 0.16
N VAL A 245 15.45 -1.57 -0.02
CA VAL A 245 14.08 -1.04 -0.15
C VAL A 245 13.64 -0.30 1.12
N ALA A 246 13.95 -0.84 2.30
CA ALA A 246 13.62 -0.21 3.58
C ALA A 246 14.33 1.13 3.76
N ARG A 247 15.59 1.24 3.32
CA ARG A 247 16.34 2.50 3.39
C ARG A 247 15.80 3.54 2.41
N ALA A 248 15.52 3.13 1.17
CA ALA A 248 14.92 4.02 0.18
C ALA A 248 13.52 4.49 0.61
N ALA A 249 12.73 3.61 1.22
CA ALA A 249 11.40 3.94 1.71
C ALA A 249 11.40 4.63 3.09
N LYS A 250 12.57 4.95 3.69
CA LYS A 250 12.65 5.46 5.07
C LYS A 250 11.81 6.71 5.29
N ASP A 251 11.87 7.68 4.38
CA ASP A 251 11.10 8.92 4.47
C ASP A 251 9.58 8.65 4.40
N ILE A 252 9.17 7.68 3.57
CA ILE A 252 7.77 7.22 3.53
C ILE A 252 7.42 6.54 4.85
N ILE A 253 8.27 5.64 5.36
CA ILE A 253 8.02 4.91 6.61
C ILE A 253 7.81 5.89 7.76
N GLU A 254 8.63 6.94 7.87
CA GLU A 254 8.48 7.97 8.90
C GLU A 254 7.19 8.79 8.71
N LEU A 255 6.89 9.23 7.48
CA LEU A 255 5.66 9.96 7.17
C LEU A 255 4.40 9.12 7.44
N VAL A 256 4.47 7.82 7.12
CA VAL A 256 3.41 6.84 7.35
C VAL A 256 3.26 6.52 8.85
N GLY A 257 4.36 6.55 9.60
CA GLY A 257 4.34 6.47 11.06
C GLY A 257 3.53 7.63 11.67
N PHE A 258 3.77 8.85 11.18
CA PHE A 258 3.00 10.03 11.60
C PHE A 258 1.52 9.94 11.19
N SER A 259 1.23 9.45 9.98
CA SER A 259 -0.16 9.29 9.51
C SER A 259 -0.97 8.29 10.34
N ARG A 260 -0.32 7.33 11.02
CA ARG A 260 -0.98 6.45 12.00
C ARG A 260 -1.63 7.24 13.14
N VAL A 261 -0.92 8.24 13.67
CA VAL A 261 -1.42 9.09 14.76
C VAL A 261 -2.61 9.91 14.27
N LEU A 262 -2.53 10.45 13.05
CA LEU A 262 -3.65 11.14 12.41
C LEU A 262 -4.86 10.22 12.22
N GLY A 263 -4.65 8.99 11.75
CA GLY A 263 -5.71 7.98 11.60
C GLY A 263 -6.41 7.66 12.93
N LEU A 264 -5.65 7.49 14.01
CA LEU A 264 -6.19 7.33 15.36
C LEU A 264 -6.94 8.58 15.84
N GLY A 265 -6.42 9.77 15.53
CA GLY A 265 -7.10 11.04 15.80
C GLY A 265 -8.44 11.16 15.08
N CYS A 266 -8.53 10.76 13.81
CA CYS A 266 -9.78 10.70 13.06
C CYS A 266 -10.78 9.72 13.68
N LEU A 267 -10.32 8.54 14.13
CA LEU A 267 -11.18 7.59 14.86
C LEU A 267 -11.69 8.19 16.17
N ALA A 268 -10.84 8.88 16.94
CA ALA A 268 -11.26 9.55 18.17
C ALA A 268 -12.32 10.64 17.91
N ALA A 269 -12.14 11.45 16.85
CA ALA A 269 -13.10 12.46 16.44
C ALA A 269 -14.46 11.84 16.06
N VAL A 270 -14.45 10.71 15.35
CA VAL A 270 -15.70 10.00 15.00
C VAL A 270 -16.35 9.33 16.20
N LEU A 271 -15.57 8.80 17.13
CA LEU A 271 -16.10 8.29 18.40
C LEU A 271 -16.88 9.40 19.13
N ALA A 272 -16.32 10.61 19.20
CA ALA A 272 -17.00 11.76 19.79
C ALA A 272 -18.26 12.16 18.99
N LEU A 273 -18.18 12.18 17.66
CA LEU A 273 -19.30 12.53 16.78
C LEU A 273 -20.47 11.53 16.89
N VAL A 274 -20.18 10.22 16.87
CA VAL A 274 -21.20 9.18 17.04
C VAL A 274 -21.77 9.22 18.46
N GLY A 275 -20.91 9.34 19.47
CA GLY A 275 -21.33 9.42 20.87
C GLY A 275 -22.26 10.62 21.12
N THR A 276 -21.89 11.81 20.65
CA THR A 276 -22.73 13.02 20.78
C THR A 276 -24.06 12.89 20.02
N ALA A 277 -24.05 12.32 18.82
CA ALA A 277 -25.28 12.07 18.08
C ALA A 277 -26.23 11.10 18.80
N ILE A 278 -25.68 10.04 19.41
CA ILE A 278 -26.46 9.10 20.22
C ILE A 278 -26.99 9.79 21.48
N VAL A 279 -26.19 10.62 22.16
CA VAL A 279 -26.65 11.38 23.34
C VAL A 279 -27.85 12.25 22.98
N LEU A 280 -27.77 13.03 21.90
CA LEU A 280 -28.86 13.87 21.43
C LEU A 280 -30.09 13.02 21.06
N SER A 281 -29.85 11.90 20.36
CA SER A 281 -30.90 10.93 19.99
C SER A 281 -31.65 10.36 21.21
N VAL A 282 -30.91 10.03 22.27
CA VAL A 282 -31.48 9.56 23.54
C VAL A 282 -32.25 10.67 24.25
N GLN A 283 -31.75 11.91 24.22
CA GLN A 283 -32.40 13.06 24.85
C GLN A 283 -33.77 13.36 24.21
N ASP A 284 -33.84 13.35 22.87
CA ASP A 284 -35.10 13.53 22.14
C ASP A 284 -36.16 12.47 22.50
N ARG A 285 -35.72 11.28 22.95
CA ARG A 285 -36.56 10.09 23.18
C ARG A 285 -36.70 9.71 24.66
N ILE A 286 -36.34 10.60 25.58
CA ILE A 286 -36.42 10.35 27.03
C ILE A 286 -37.83 9.88 27.44
N LYS A 287 -38.89 10.51 26.90
CA LYS A 287 -40.29 10.13 27.21
C LYS A 287 -40.64 8.73 26.69
N GLU A 288 -40.24 8.40 25.47
CA GLU A 288 -40.48 7.07 24.88
C GLU A 288 -39.79 5.97 25.71
N HIS A 289 -38.55 6.21 26.16
CA HIS A 289 -37.84 5.29 27.04
C HIS A 289 -38.49 5.18 28.42
N ALA A 290 -38.98 6.28 29.00
CA ALA A 290 -39.71 6.26 30.27
C ALA A 290 -41.01 5.44 30.16
N ILE A 291 -41.77 5.59 29.07
CA ILE A 291 -43.00 4.80 28.81
C ILE A 291 -42.67 3.31 28.73
N LEU A 292 -41.63 2.93 27.98
CA LEU A 292 -41.20 1.52 27.91
C LEU A 292 -40.84 0.97 29.30
N GLN A 293 -40.14 1.74 30.14
CA GLN A 293 -39.82 1.32 31.51
C GLN A 293 -41.08 1.16 32.38
N THR A 294 -42.09 2.02 32.22
CA THR A 294 -43.37 1.87 32.94
C THR A 294 -44.16 0.64 32.49
N LEU A 295 -43.99 0.19 31.24
CA LEU A 295 -44.56 -1.06 30.72
C LEU A 295 -43.77 -2.31 31.14
N GLY A 296 -42.75 -2.18 31.99
CA GLY A 296 -41.96 -3.29 32.52
C GLY A 296 -40.70 -3.65 31.71
N TYR A 297 -40.33 -2.85 30.71
CA TYR A 297 -39.07 -3.08 29.98
C TYR A 297 -37.86 -2.73 30.86
N GLY A 298 -36.96 -3.69 31.06
CA GLY A 298 -35.77 -3.51 31.90
C GLY A 298 -34.76 -2.49 31.35
N ARG A 299 -34.05 -1.80 32.24
CA ARG A 299 -32.98 -0.82 31.93
C ARG A 299 -31.91 -1.38 30.98
N GLY A 300 -31.58 -2.66 31.12
CA GLY A 300 -30.61 -3.34 30.25
C GLY A 300 -31.06 -3.50 28.79
N LEU A 301 -32.37 -3.61 28.53
CA LEU A 301 -32.88 -3.67 27.17
C LEU A 301 -32.74 -2.32 26.46
N ILE A 302 -33.02 -1.22 27.17
CA ILE A 302 -32.84 0.15 26.64
C ILE A 302 -31.35 0.43 26.36
N ALA A 303 -30.47 0.06 27.29
CA ALA A 303 -29.03 0.19 27.07
C ALA A 303 -28.56 -0.59 25.82
N ARG A 304 -29.05 -1.82 25.64
CA ARG A 304 -28.73 -2.63 24.45
C ARG A 304 -29.28 -1.99 23.17
N LEU A 305 -30.47 -1.39 23.18
CA LEU A 305 -31.03 -0.70 22.01
C LEU A 305 -30.13 0.47 21.57
N ILE A 306 -29.64 1.26 22.53
CA ILE A 306 -28.74 2.39 22.28
C ILE A 306 -27.39 1.92 21.72
N VAL A 307 -26.80 0.87 22.29
CA VAL A 307 -25.56 0.28 21.76
C VAL A 307 -25.76 -0.26 20.34
N MET A 308 -26.91 -0.86 20.04
CA MET A 308 -27.23 -1.30 18.68
C MET A 308 -27.42 -0.14 17.70
N GLU A 309 -27.93 1.02 18.14
CA GLU A 309 -28.00 2.23 17.31
C GLU A 309 -26.58 2.67 16.90
N GLY A 310 -25.64 2.70 17.86
CA GLY A 310 -24.23 2.98 17.58
C GLY A 310 -23.56 1.94 16.68
N LEU A 311 -23.82 0.65 16.91
CA LEU A 311 -23.30 -0.43 16.07
C LEU A 311 -23.80 -0.33 14.62
N LEU A 312 -25.09 -0.04 14.42
CA LEU A 312 -25.65 0.12 13.07
C LEU A 312 -25.05 1.33 12.34
N LEU A 313 -24.92 2.47 13.01
CA LEU A 313 -24.28 3.65 12.45
C LEU A 313 -22.80 3.39 12.12
N GLY A 314 -22.08 2.69 13.01
CA GLY A 314 -20.68 2.30 12.82
C GLY A 314 -20.48 1.35 11.64
N ILE A 315 -21.28 0.28 11.54
CA ILE A 315 -21.19 -0.67 10.42
C ILE A 315 -21.61 -0.01 9.11
N ALA A 316 -22.70 0.74 9.07
CA ALA A 316 -23.16 1.36 7.83
C ALA A 316 -22.19 2.44 7.33
N GLY A 317 -21.78 3.36 8.21
CA GLY A 317 -20.82 4.41 7.86
C GLY A 317 -19.44 3.84 7.56
N GLY A 318 -18.96 2.90 8.38
CA GLY A 318 -17.65 2.29 8.19
C GLY A 318 -17.58 1.35 7.00
N GLY A 319 -18.67 0.64 6.70
CA GLY A 319 -18.80 -0.15 5.48
C GLY A 319 -18.75 0.73 4.23
N LEU A 320 -19.47 1.86 4.22
CA LEU A 320 -19.40 2.84 3.15
C LEU A 320 -17.98 3.42 3.01
N GLY A 321 -17.36 3.87 4.10
CA GLY A 321 -16.00 4.42 4.09
C GLY A 321 -14.96 3.42 3.59
N THR A 322 -15.05 2.17 4.05
CA THR A 322 -14.18 1.07 3.61
C THR A 322 -14.38 0.76 2.13
N LEU A 323 -15.62 0.71 1.66
CA LEU A 323 -15.94 0.46 0.25
C LEU A 323 -15.41 1.58 -0.65
N ILE A 324 -15.56 2.84 -0.23
CA ILE A 324 -14.99 3.99 -0.95
C ILE A 324 -13.46 3.90 -0.98
N ALA A 325 -12.82 3.47 0.12
CA ALA A 325 -11.37 3.32 0.17
C ALA A 325 -10.88 2.23 -0.79
N VAL A 326 -11.52 1.05 -0.78
CA VAL A 326 -11.20 -0.04 -1.70
C VAL A 326 -11.41 0.39 -3.15
N ALA A 327 -12.55 1.01 -3.46
CA ALA A 327 -12.83 1.51 -4.81
C ALA A 327 -11.80 2.54 -5.27
N ALA A 328 -11.39 3.47 -4.40
CA ALA A 328 -10.37 4.47 -4.71
C ALA A 328 -9.00 3.82 -4.99
N ILE A 329 -8.61 2.80 -4.22
CA ILE A 329 -7.35 2.06 -4.40
C ILE A 329 -7.35 1.25 -5.70
N GLU A 330 -8.44 0.55 -6.00
CA GLU A 330 -8.51 -0.39 -7.13
C GLU A 330 -8.83 0.25 -8.49
N TRP A 331 -9.44 1.45 -8.51
CA TRP A 331 -9.90 2.08 -9.77
C TRP A 331 -8.77 2.21 -10.79
N ARG A 332 -7.65 2.84 -10.43
CA ARG A 332 -6.48 3.03 -11.32
C ARG A 332 -5.22 2.28 -10.90
N GLY A 333 -5.27 1.56 -9.77
CA GLY A 333 -4.05 1.02 -9.15
C GLY A 333 -3.22 2.15 -8.57
N LEU A 334 -3.43 2.43 -7.28
CA LEU A 334 -2.60 3.39 -6.55
C LEU A 334 -1.22 2.78 -6.31
N SER A 335 -0.19 3.49 -6.76
CA SER A 335 1.19 3.15 -6.46
C SER A 335 1.94 4.37 -5.99
N MET A 336 2.89 4.12 -5.10
CA MET A 336 3.79 5.14 -4.59
C MET A 336 5.19 4.72 -5.01
N SER A 337 5.99 5.68 -5.46
CA SER A 337 7.39 5.42 -5.69
C SER A 337 8.25 6.44 -4.98
N VAL A 338 9.32 5.96 -4.36
CA VAL A 338 10.43 6.75 -3.84
C VAL A 338 11.69 6.13 -4.37
N GLU A 339 12.56 6.98 -4.91
CA GLU A 339 13.81 6.55 -5.50
C GLU A 339 13.58 5.35 -6.43
N GLY A 340 12.75 5.46 -7.47
CA GLY A 340 12.56 4.41 -8.49
C GLY A 340 11.98 3.06 -8.04
N LEU A 341 11.84 2.82 -6.74
CA LEU A 341 11.19 1.65 -6.18
C LEU A 341 9.70 1.94 -6.07
N SER A 342 8.89 1.08 -6.67
CA SER A 342 7.43 1.22 -6.67
C SER A 342 6.81 0.26 -5.66
N MET A 343 5.97 0.81 -4.79
CA MET A 343 5.16 0.08 -3.84
C MET A 343 3.72 0.13 -4.31
N ASN A 344 3.12 -1.04 -4.50
CA ASN A 344 1.74 -1.14 -4.92
C ASN A 344 0.85 -1.08 -3.69
N VAL A 345 -0.04 -0.10 -3.63
CA VAL A 345 -1.08 -0.07 -2.62
C VAL A 345 -2.19 -0.99 -3.09
N THR A 346 -2.34 -2.14 -2.43
CA THR A 346 -3.38 -3.11 -2.75
C THR A 346 -4.43 -3.15 -1.64
N ALA A 347 -5.68 -3.31 -2.04
CA ALA A 347 -6.78 -3.55 -1.11
C ALA A 347 -6.73 -5.01 -0.65
N SER A 348 -5.93 -5.30 0.36
CA SER A 348 -5.90 -6.64 0.95
C SER A 348 -7.26 -6.98 1.60
N PRO A 349 -7.74 -8.24 1.54
CA PRO A 349 -8.93 -8.66 2.27
C PRO A 349 -8.86 -8.34 3.78
N SER A 350 -7.64 -8.35 4.34
CA SER A 350 -7.39 -7.95 5.72
C SER A 350 -7.82 -6.50 6.00
N LEU A 351 -7.69 -5.60 5.03
CA LEU A 351 -8.09 -4.20 5.15
C LEU A 351 -9.60 -4.06 5.37
N VAL A 352 -10.39 -4.83 4.61
CA VAL A 352 -11.86 -4.83 4.72
C VAL A 352 -12.29 -5.37 6.08
N ILE A 353 -11.67 -6.45 6.52
CA ILE A 353 -11.96 -7.06 7.83
C ILE A 353 -11.61 -6.08 8.96
N VAL A 354 -10.43 -5.47 8.92
CA VAL A 354 -9.98 -4.50 9.93
C VAL A 354 -10.86 -3.25 9.92
N GLY A 355 -11.23 -2.74 8.74
CA GLY A 355 -12.12 -1.59 8.60
C GLY A 355 -13.52 -1.84 9.19
N LEU A 356 -14.14 -2.97 8.83
CA LEU A 356 -15.47 -3.34 9.33
C LEU A 356 -15.45 -3.70 10.83
N ALA A 357 -14.43 -4.43 11.30
CA ALA A 357 -14.30 -4.75 12.71
C ALA A 357 -14.03 -3.49 13.54
N GLY A 358 -13.14 -2.62 13.06
CA GLY A 358 -12.82 -1.35 13.70
C GLY A 358 -14.04 -0.44 13.80
N SER A 359 -14.84 -0.32 12.75
CA SER A 359 -16.05 0.51 12.76
C SER A 359 -17.15 -0.07 13.66
N ALA A 360 -17.28 -1.40 13.73
CA ALA A 360 -18.20 -2.06 14.64
C ALA A 360 -17.82 -1.83 16.11
N VAL A 361 -16.53 -2.01 16.44
CA VAL A 361 -16.00 -1.72 17.79
C VAL A 361 -16.21 -0.27 18.15
N LEU A 362 -15.90 0.66 17.24
CA LEU A 362 -16.06 2.09 17.47
C LEU A 362 -17.53 2.47 17.70
N GLY A 363 -18.46 1.92 16.91
CA GLY A 363 -19.90 2.12 17.09
C GLY A 363 -20.41 1.62 18.44
N ILE A 364 -19.92 0.47 18.90
CA ILE A 364 -20.24 -0.08 20.22
C ILE A 364 -19.71 0.85 21.32
N VAL A 365 -18.43 1.21 21.26
CA VAL A 365 -17.78 2.03 22.29
C VAL A 365 -18.44 3.41 22.38
N ALA A 366 -18.75 4.03 21.23
CA ALA A 366 -19.46 5.30 21.19
C ALA A 366 -20.87 5.22 21.81
N GLY A 367 -21.54 4.07 21.70
CA GLY A 367 -22.86 3.82 22.30
C GLY A 367 -22.84 3.43 23.77
N LEU A 368 -21.72 2.97 24.33
CA LEU A 368 -21.63 2.50 25.72
C LEU A 368 -21.84 3.62 26.74
N VAL A 369 -21.17 4.77 26.56
CA VAL A 369 -21.28 5.91 27.50
C VAL A 369 -22.72 6.46 27.55
N PRO A 370 -23.37 6.74 26.40
CA PRO A 370 -24.78 7.18 26.39
C PRO A 370 -25.73 6.12 26.95
N ALA A 371 -25.51 4.84 26.63
CA ALA A 371 -26.33 3.74 27.14
C ALA A 371 -26.25 3.61 28.66
N TRP A 372 -25.05 3.76 29.22
CA TRP A 372 -24.84 3.75 30.67
C TRP A 372 -25.56 4.93 31.34
N GLN A 373 -25.39 6.15 30.82
CA GLN A 373 -26.08 7.33 31.31
C GLN A 373 -27.60 7.19 31.24
N ALA A 374 -28.15 6.70 30.13
CA ALA A 374 -29.59 6.49 29.94
C ALA A 374 -30.16 5.46 30.91
N SER A 375 -29.42 4.37 31.17
CA SER A 375 -29.86 3.30 32.07
C SER A 375 -30.01 3.74 33.53
N ARG A 376 -29.29 4.79 33.94
CA ARG A 376 -29.27 5.30 35.32
C ARG A 376 -30.23 6.46 35.56
N ARG A 377 -30.89 7.00 34.53
CA ARG A 377 -31.86 8.10 34.72
C ARG A 377 -33.09 7.61 35.48
N GLN A 378 -33.53 8.38 36.46
CA GLN A 378 -34.75 8.10 37.22
C GLN A 378 -35.98 8.41 36.36
N ILE A 379 -36.96 7.50 36.35
CA ILE A 379 -38.22 7.64 35.60
C ILE A 379 -38.93 8.96 35.95
N ALA A 380 -38.99 9.31 37.24
CA ALA A 380 -39.60 10.55 37.70
C ALA A 380 -38.91 11.81 37.15
N ALA A 381 -37.59 11.80 37.01
CA ALA A 381 -36.85 12.91 36.43
C ALA A 381 -37.09 13.01 34.91
N CYS A 382 -37.25 11.89 34.21
CA CYS A 382 -37.56 11.87 32.78
C CYS A 382 -38.89 12.53 32.43
N PHE A 383 -39.90 12.42 33.30
CA PHE A 383 -41.20 13.07 33.11
C PHE A 383 -41.22 14.55 33.52
N ARG A 384 -40.29 15.00 34.38
CA ARG A 384 -40.16 16.41 34.81
C ARG A 384 -39.24 17.26 33.94
N ALA A 385 -38.42 16.66 33.07
CA ALA A 385 -37.41 17.34 32.27
C ALA A 385 -37.94 18.13 31.06
N VAL A 386 -39.24 18.43 31.02
CA VAL A 386 -39.90 19.21 29.96
C VAL A 386 -40.72 20.31 30.58
#